data_AF-A0A1Z5KPU1-F1
#
_entry.id   AF-A0A1Z5KPU1-F1
#
_cell.length_a   1.000
_cell.length_b   1.000
_cell.length_c   1.000
_cell.angle_alpha   90.00
_cell.angle_beta   90.00
_cell.angle_gamma   90.00
#
_symmetry.space_group_name_H-M   'P 1'
#
loop_
_entity.id
_entity.type
_entity.pdbx_description
1 polymer ?
#
loop_
_entity_poly.entity_id
_entity_poly.type
_entity_poly.pdbx_seq_one_letter_code
_entity_poly.pdbx_strand_id
1 'polypeptide(L)'
;MRPNGASREYNDDEKRIAAALALRSFHLPEYSLLQDWWQYMVNHHPVWGICCHHRLHPLELKMRLLYFVGSVMFGLAVTNGMWLIFIWAEVDEQQAVLTIRFGEQKYNDDLTAEYNQQPEEDAGLLFQNDGEVIITRGMILLWTIGGTLHAFFDQTIWLITTCACCLPGQALECCLFARQYTRILAVVAVVFTTAVATLAVLLRASVEEQAPTNSSDTNTVEEWYYQGSQRIGQITQQSISAYDFLLTYGTELCLSYFVYYPLLGTLFFSGILGCYRIPVLGGRPYEIQQEERRKQRRQNSWRRSS
;
A
#
# COMPACT_ATOMS: atom_id res chain seq x y z
N MET A 1 32.56 15.06 12.06
CA MET A 1 32.29 15.21 10.61
C MET A 1 33.43 14.57 9.84
N ARG A 2 33.21 13.41 9.19
CA ARG A 2 34.26 12.78 8.37
C ARG A 2 34.16 13.28 6.93
N PRO A 3 35.23 13.81 6.32
CA PRO A 3 35.29 14.05 4.89
C PRO A 3 35.64 12.71 4.21
N ASN A 4 34.65 11.83 4.04
CA ASN A 4 34.84 10.55 3.35
C ASN A 4 34.05 10.58 2.03
N GLY A 5 34.59 11.30 1.06
CA GLY A 5 34.11 11.33 -0.32
C GLY A 5 35.10 10.67 -1.29
N ALA A 6 35.87 9.68 -0.84
CA ALA A 6 36.56 8.79 -1.79
C ALA A 6 35.47 7.99 -2.49
N SER A 7 35.05 8.46 -3.67
CA SER A 7 34.13 7.75 -4.55
C SER A 7 34.74 6.38 -4.83
N ARG A 8 34.20 5.34 -4.19
CA ARG A 8 34.53 3.96 -4.53
C ARG A 8 34.30 3.83 -6.03
N GLU A 9 35.36 3.57 -6.77
CA GLU A 9 35.30 3.40 -8.21
C GLU A 9 34.49 2.13 -8.46
N TYR A 10 33.24 2.30 -8.88
CA TYR A 10 32.36 1.18 -9.17
C TYR A 10 32.84 0.47 -10.43
N ASN A 11 32.88 -0.86 -10.39
CA ASN A 11 33.08 -1.64 -11.61
C ASN A 11 31.92 -1.35 -12.59
N ASP A 12 32.17 -1.43 -13.89
CA ASP A 12 31.16 -1.15 -14.91
C ASP A 12 29.94 -2.07 -14.79
N ASP A 13 30.12 -3.28 -14.29
CA ASP A 13 29.04 -4.20 -13.96
C ASP A 13 28.18 -3.68 -12.80
N GLU A 14 28.80 -3.12 -11.75
CA GLU A 14 28.07 -2.56 -10.60
C GLU A 14 27.26 -1.33 -11.04
N LYS A 15 27.82 -0.47 -11.90
CA LYS A 15 27.10 0.68 -12.48
C LYS A 15 25.90 0.20 -13.30
N ARG A 16 26.08 -0.86 -14.10
CA ARG A 16 25.00 -1.45 -14.90
C ARG A 16 23.89 -2.02 -14.01
N ILE A 17 24.24 -2.77 -12.95
CA ILE A 17 23.26 -3.32 -12.01
C ILE A 17 22.53 -2.20 -11.27
N ALA A 18 23.25 -1.17 -10.80
CA ALA A 18 22.64 -0.03 -10.11
C ALA A 18 21.64 0.71 -11.01
N ALA A 19 22.01 0.97 -12.27
CA ALA A 19 21.12 1.58 -13.25
C ALA A 19 19.91 0.69 -13.55
N ALA A 20 20.11 -0.62 -13.66
CA ALA A 20 19.06 -1.60 -13.91
C ALA A 20 18.04 -1.62 -12.74
N LEU A 21 18.51 -1.77 -11.50
CA LEU A 21 17.68 -1.73 -10.29
C LEU A 21 16.85 -0.45 -10.19
N ALA A 22 17.43 0.67 -10.59
CA ALA A 22 16.79 1.98 -10.52
C ALA A 22 15.83 2.30 -11.68
N LEU A 23 15.94 1.56 -12.79
CA LEU A 23 14.96 1.52 -13.86
C LEU A 23 13.83 0.52 -13.58
N ARG A 24 13.89 -0.19 -12.44
CA ARG A 24 13.09 -1.38 -12.16
C ARG A 24 13.26 -2.48 -13.20
N SER A 25 14.48 -2.65 -13.71
CA SER A 25 14.74 -3.68 -14.71
C SER A 25 14.18 -5.01 -14.24
N PHE A 26 13.37 -5.61 -15.08
CA PHE A 26 12.75 -6.89 -14.86
C PHE A 26 13.66 -8.05 -15.29
N HIS A 27 14.90 -7.75 -15.70
CA HIS A 27 15.91 -8.74 -16.01
C HIS A 27 17.32 -8.31 -15.54
N LEU A 28 17.97 -9.20 -14.79
CA LEU A 28 19.42 -9.16 -14.55
C LEU A 28 20.13 -10.31 -15.31
N PRO A 29 21.39 -10.11 -15.74
CA PRO A 29 22.13 -11.16 -16.44
C PRO A 29 22.18 -12.43 -15.60
N GLU A 30 21.97 -13.59 -16.24
CA GLU A 30 22.03 -14.93 -15.61
C GLU A 30 20.88 -15.27 -14.66
N TYR A 31 19.92 -14.36 -14.46
CA TYR A 31 18.79 -14.62 -13.57
C TYR A 31 17.65 -15.34 -14.31
N SER A 32 17.06 -16.32 -13.63
CA SER A 32 15.82 -16.97 -14.05
C SER A 32 14.61 -16.03 -13.85
N LEU A 33 13.47 -16.35 -14.46
CA LEU A 33 12.26 -15.52 -14.36
C LEU A 33 11.81 -15.31 -12.92
N LEU A 34 11.84 -16.35 -12.09
CA LEU A 34 11.44 -16.26 -10.68
C LEU A 34 12.43 -15.43 -9.86
N GLN A 35 13.73 -15.56 -10.13
CA GLN A 35 14.76 -14.76 -9.47
C GLN A 35 14.64 -13.27 -9.83
N ASP A 36 14.41 -12.96 -11.11
CA ASP A 36 14.13 -11.61 -11.58
C ASP A 36 12.87 -11.04 -10.90
N TRP A 37 11.79 -11.81 -10.82
CA TRP A 37 10.55 -11.40 -10.17
C TRP A 37 10.73 -11.16 -8.68
N TRP A 38 11.41 -12.06 -7.97
CA TRP A 38 11.68 -11.92 -6.55
C TRP A 38 12.57 -10.71 -6.27
N GLN A 39 13.62 -10.54 -7.05
CA GLN A 39 14.51 -9.38 -6.98
C GLN A 39 13.73 -8.09 -7.25
N TYR A 40 12.83 -8.08 -8.23
CA TYR A 40 11.94 -6.96 -8.49
C TYR A 40 11.07 -6.68 -7.25
N MET A 41 10.37 -7.67 -6.70
CA MET A 41 9.50 -7.46 -5.54
C MET A 41 10.28 -6.93 -4.34
N VAL A 42 11.38 -7.58 -3.98
CA VAL A 42 12.19 -7.22 -2.82
C VAL A 42 12.76 -5.80 -2.91
N ASN A 43 13.16 -5.33 -4.09
CA ASN A 43 13.74 -4.00 -4.21
C ASN A 43 12.70 -2.87 -4.20
N HIS A 44 11.49 -3.14 -4.69
CA HIS A 44 10.48 -2.13 -4.95
C HIS A 44 9.38 -2.09 -3.87
N HIS A 45 9.07 -3.23 -3.26
CA HIS A 45 8.02 -3.33 -2.25
C HIS A 45 8.28 -2.38 -1.05
N PRO A 46 7.28 -1.61 -0.59
CA PRO A 46 7.45 -0.63 0.48
C PRO A 46 8.04 -1.24 1.76
N VAL A 47 7.51 -2.39 2.20
CA VAL A 47 8.00 -3.13 3.37
C VAL A 47 9.31 -3.89 3.10
N TRP A 48 9.31 -4.85 2.15
CA TRP A 48 10.50 -5.68 1.91
C TRP A 48 11.72 -4.89 1.43
N GLY A 49 11.51 -3.79 0.71
CA GLY A 49 12.58 -2.91 0.25
C GLY A 49 13.33 -2.20 1.38
N ILE A 50 12.73 -2.06 2.56
CA ILE A 50 13.45 -1.49 3.73
C ILE A 50 14.53 -2.48 4.19
N CYS A 51 14.17 -3.75 4.37
CA CYS A 51 15.03 -4.75 5.00
C CYS A 51 15.91 -5.54 4.03
N CYS A 52 15.42 -5.79 2.81
CA CYS A 52 15.99 -6.80 1.92
C CYS A 52 16.48 -6.22 0.59
N HIS A 53 16.54 -4.89 0.43
CA HIS A 53 16.99 -4.29 -0.82
C HIS A 53 18.43 -4.67 -1.16
N HIS A 54 18.70 -4.73 -2.46
CA HIS A 54 20.03 -4.95 -2.97
C HIS A 54 20.97 -3.81 -2.57
N ARG A 55 22.20 -4.14 -2.17
CA ARG A 55 23.19 -3.16 -1.70
C ARG A 55 23.53 -2.06 -2.72
N LEU A 56 23.49 -2.39 -4.02
CA LEU A 56 23.74 -1.43 -5.10
C LEU A 56 22.52 -0.56 -5.46
N HIS A 57 21.41 -0.70 -4.74
CA HIS A 57 20.21 0.08 -5.02
C HIS A 57 20.44 1.58 -4.72
N PRO A 58 20.05 2.52 -5.61
CA PRO A 58 20.40 3.95 -5.45
C PRO A 58 19.61 4.68 -4.35
N LEU A 59 18.47 4.12 -3.93
CA LEU A 59 17.69 4.64 -2.81
C LEU A 59 18.28 4.18 -1.48
N GLU A 60 18.71 5.16 -0.70
CA GLU A 60 19.16 5.00 0.68
C GLU A 60 18.00 4.60 1.60
N LEU A 61 18.31 3.89 2.70
CA LEU A 61 17.35 3.44 3.70
C LEU A 61 16.46 4.58 4.24
N LYS A 62 17.04 5.76 4.49
CA LYS A 62 16.32 6.94 5.00
C LYS A 62 15.19 7.39 4.05
N MET A 63 15.47 7.35 2.75
CA MET A 63 14.48 7.72 1.73
C MET A 63 13.39 6.65 1.63
N ARG A 64 13.76 5.37 1.76
CA ARG A 64 12.79 4.26 1.80
C ARG A 64 11.85 4.37 3.01
N LEU A 65 12.37 4.69 4.20
CA LEU A 65 11.56 4.93 5.39
C LEU A 65 10.62 6.13 5.20
N LEU A 66 11.10 7.22 4.59
CA LEU A 66 10.26 8.37 4.26
C LEU A 66 9.09 7.97 3.32
N TYR A 67 9.36 7.16 2.30
CA TYR A 67 8.32 6.71 1.38
C TYR A 67 7.35 5.74 2.03
N PHE A 68 7.83 4.89 2.94
CA PHE A 68 6.96 4.05 3.73
C PHE A 68 6.01 4.88 4.59
N VAL A 69 6.49 5.93 5.26
CA VAL A 69 5.61 6.87 5.99
C VAL A 69 4.62 7.54 5.03
N GLY A 70 5.09 8.04 3.89
CA GLY A 70 4.20 8.66 2.89
C GLY A 70 3.15 7.71 2.34
N SER A 71 3.51 6.44 2.16
CA SER A 71 2.62 5.35 1.74
C SER A 71 1.54 5.09 2.77
N VAL A 72 1.90 4.94 4.05
CA VAL A 72 0.94 4.80 5.15
C VAL A 72 0.02 6.04 5.20
N MET A 73 0.57 7.25 5.14
CA MET A 73 -0.27 8.46 5.14
C MET A 73 -1.19 8.54 3.92
N PHE A 74 -0.75 8.07 2.74
CA PHE A 74 -1.60 8.00 1.55
C PHE A 74 -2.77 7.04 1.74
N GLY A 75 -2.51 5.83 2.24
CA GLY A 75 -3.55 4.87 2.58
C GLY A 75 -4.57 5.50 3.52
N LEU A 76 -4.10 6.10 4.62
CA LEU A 76 -4.96 6.77 5.60
C LEU A 76 -5.82 7.87 4.96
N ALA A 77 -5.26 8.68 4.06
CA ALA A 77 -6.01 9.70 3.33
C ALA A 77 -7.10 9.09 2.44
N VAL A 78 -6.80 8.01 1.73
CA VAL A 78 -7.77 7.31 0.86
C VAL A 78 -8.88 6.69 1.68
N THR A 79 -8.57 6.01 2.79
CA THR A 79 -9.57 5.41 3.69
C THR A 79 -10.56 6.45 4.21
N ASN A 80 -10.04 7.56 4.75
CA ASN A 80 -10.89 8.62 5.27
C ASN A 80 -11.65 9.35 4.15
N GLY A 81 -11.01 9.56 2.99
CA GLY A 81 -11.64 10.17 1.83
C GLY A 81 -12.79 9.34 1.27
N MET A 82 -12.61 8.02 1.16
CA MET A 82 -13.66 7.09 0.71
C MET A 82 -14.85 7.07 1.68
N TRP A 83 -14.58 7.05 2.99
CA TRP A 83 -15.64 7.16 4.00
C TRP A 83 -16.43 8.46 3.87
N LEU A 84 -15.76 9.60 3.71
CA LEU A 84 -16.42 10.90 3.47
C LEU A 84 -17.26 10.88 2.19
N ILE A 85 -16.77 10.22 1.13
CA ILE A 85 -17.52 10.05 -0.12
C ILE A 85 -18.79 9.21 0.10
N PHE A 86 -18.74 8.14 0.90
CA PHE A 86 -19.93 7.32 1.18
C PHE A 86 -21.01 8.11 1.92
N ILE A 87 -20.61 8.90 2.93
CA ILE A 87 -21.53 9.81 3.62
C ILE A 87 -22.14 10.82 2.66
N TRP A 88 -21.31 11.50 1.87
CA TRP A 88 -21.78 12.55 0.97
C TRP A 88 -22.68 12.02 -0.16
N ALA A 89 -22.43 10.79 -0.62
CA ALA A 89 -23.20 10.14 -1.67
C ALA A 89 -24.44 9.39 -1.15
N GLU A 90 -24.68 9.39 0.17
CA GLU A 90 -25.77 8.64 0.82
C GLU A 90 -25.77 7.15 0.42
N VAL A 91 -24.59 6.57 0.21
CA VAL A 91 -24.44 5.16 -0.15
C VAL A 91 -24.32 4.34 1.13
N ASP A 92 -25.19 3.34 1.27
CA ASP A 92 -25.10 2.37 2.36
C ASP A 92 -23.79 1.57 2.27
N GLU A 93 -22.81 1.96 3.09
CA GLU A 93 -21.51 1.31 3.19
C GLU A 93 -21.56 0.03 4.02
N GLN A 94 -22.55 -0.09 4.91
CA GLN A 94 -22.70 -1.16 5.89
C GLN A 94 -23.43 -2.37 5.33
N GLN A 95 -24.04 -2.24 4.14
CA GLN A 95 -24.66 -3.36 3.44
C GLN A 95 -23.72 -4.57 3.38
N ALA A 96 -24.08 -5.62 4.13
CA ALA A 96 -23.36 -6.88 4.17
C ALA A 96 -23.42 -7.56 2.81
N VAL A 97 -22.24 -7.87 2.25
CA VAL A 97 -22.12 -8.58 0.97
C VAL A 97 -21.79 -10.06 1.20
N LEU A 98 -20.93 -10.35 2.18
CA LEU A 98 -20.55 -11.71 2.52
C LEU A 98 -20.37 -11.83 4.04
N THR A 99 -20.99 -12.83 4.67
CA THR A 99 -20.75 -13.17 6.08
C THR A 99 -20.01 -14.49 6.15
N ILE A 100 -18.84 -14.49 6.78
CA ILE A 100 -18.01 -15.69 6.98
C ILE A 100 -18.12 -16.09 8.45
N ARG A 101 -18.63 -17.29 8.73
CA ARG A 101 -18.78 -17.82 10.09
C ARG A 101 -17.64 -18.77 10.41
N PHE A 102 -16.80 -18.42 11.37
CA PHE A 102 -15.71 -19.23 11.90
C PHE A 102 -16.15 -19.91 13.19
N GLY A 103 -16.95 -20.96 13.06
CA GLY A 103 -17.43 -21.76 14.19
C GLY A 103 -17.87 -23.14 13.74
N GLU A 104 -17.65 -24.14 14.59
CA GLU A 104 -18.31 -25.42 14.45
C GLU A 104 -19.81 -25.14 14.61
N GLN A 105 -20.56 -25.29 13.53
CA GLN A 105 -22.01 -25.20 13.54
C GLN A 105 -22.50 -26.31 14.48
N LYS A 106 -22.65 -26.00 15.77
CA LYS A 106 -23.40 -26.86 16.69
C LYS A 106 -24.79 -26.92 16.11
N TYR A 107 -25.05 -28.00 15.39
CA TYR A 107 -26.36 -28.35 14.89
C TYR A 107 -27.20 -28.62 16.14
N ASN A 108 -27.77 -27.56 16.71
CA ASN A 108 -28.76 -27.70 17.76
C ASN A 108 -30.00 -28.26 17.06
N ASP A 109 -30.20 -29.58 17.22
CA ASP A 109 -31.33 -30.36 16.73
C ASP A 109 -32.64 -30.03 17.49
N ASP A 110 -32.76 -28.81 18.01
CA ASP A 110 -33.94 -28.32 18.75
C ASP A 110 -34.69 -27.31 17.88
N LEU A 111 -35.63 -27.86 17.13
CA LEU A 111 -36.43 -27.23 16.08
C LEU A 111 -37.51 -26.25 16.58
N THR A 112 -37.39 -25.68 17.79
CA THR A 112 -38.49 -24.92 18.42
C THR A 112 -38.09 -23.75 19.32
N ALA A 113 -37.10 -22.93 18.94
CA ALA A 113 -36.87 -21.64 19.59
C ALA A 113 -36.78 -20.50 18.55
N GLU A 114 -37.95 -20.12 18.07
CA GLU A 114 -38.44 -18.73 18.02
C GLU A 114 -37.49 -17.64 17.48
N TYR A 115 -37.58 -17.54 16.16
CA TYR A 115 -37.54 -16.35 15.29
C TYR A 115 -38.05 -15.04 15.95
N ASN A 116 -37.22 -14.35 16.75
CA ASN A 116 -37.46 -12.96 17.19
C ASN A 116 -36.17 -12.25 17.66
N GLN A 117 -35.02 -12.53 17.02
CA GLN A 117 -33.83 -11.69 17.20
C GLN A 117 -33.74 -10.70 16.05
N GLN A 118 -34.27 -9.52 16.32
CA GLN A 118 -34.03 -8.31 15.54
C GLN A 118 -32.51 -8.04 15.58
N PRO A 119 -31.81 -7.93 14.44
CA PRO A 119 -30.38 -7.65 14.44
C PRO A 119 -30.17 -6.28 15.11
N GLU A 120 -29.46 -6.26 16.24
CA GLU A 120 -28.93 -5.02 16.79
C GLU A 120 -27.98 -4.40 15.76
N GLU A 121 -28.31 -3.19 15.32
CA GLU A 121 -27.62 -2.46 14.23
C GLU A 121 -26.24 -1.91 14.64
N ASP A 122 -25.81 -2.03 15.91
CA ASP A 122 -24.69 -1.24 16.45
C ASP A 122 -23.42 -2.03 16.85
N ALA A 123 -23.20 -3.24 16.32
CA ALA A 123 -22.01 -4.03 16.66
C ALA A 123 -20.87 -3.91 15.63
N GLY A 124 -19.70 -3.43 16.09
CA GLY A 124 -18.51 -3.09 15.30
C GLY A 124 -18.03 -4.13 14.29
N LEU A 125 -17.38 -3.63 13.24
CA LEU A 125 -17.42 -4.15 11.87
C LEU A 125 -16.53 -5.39 11.61
N LEU A 126 -15.68 -5.80 12.56
CA LEU A 126 -14.67 -6.84 12.30
C LEU A 126 -14.79 -8.13 13.13
N PHE A 127 -15.42 -8.09 14.31
CA PHE A 127 -15.58 -9.28 15.16
C PHE A 127 -16.86 -9.20 15.98
N GLN A 128 -17.97 -9.72 15.45
CA GLN A 128 -19.11 -10.08 16.29
C GLN A 128 -18.73 -11.31 17.13
N ASN A 129 -19.22 -11.34 18.38
CA ASN A 129 -18.83 -12.27 19.44
C ASN A 129 -19.01 -13.78 19.14
N ASP A 130 -19.47 -14.16 17.96
CA ASP A 130 -19.71 -15.55 17.55
C ASP A 130 -18.78 -16.06 16.43
N GLY A 131 -17.66 -15.37 16.20
CA GLY A 131 -16.71 -15.74 15.14
C GLY A 131 -17.22 -15.42 13.74
N GLU A 132 -18.19 -14.50 13.60
CA GLU A 132 -18.68 -14.04 12.32
C GLU A 132 -17.89 -12.80 11.84
N VAL A 133 -17.39 -12.86 10.62
CA VAL A 133 -16.76 -11.73 9.91
C VAL A 133 -17.71 -11.28 8.81
N ILE A 134 -18.28 -10.09 8.98
CA ILE A 134 -19.17 -9.47 7.99
C ILE A 134 -18.31 -8.60 7.07
N ILE A 135 -18.32 -8.93 5.79
CA ILE A 135 -17.66 -8.15 4.74
C ILE A 135 -18.72 -7.24 4.11
N THR A 136 -18.56 -5.93 4.34
CA THR A 136 -19.48 -4.93 3.81
C THR A 136 -19.07 -4.48 2.41
N ARG A 137 -20.00 -3.83 1.71
CA ARG A 137 -19.74 -3.22 0.40
C ARG A 137 -18.63 -2.15 0.49
N GLY A 138 -18.63 -1.35 1.55
CA GLY A 138 -17.60 -0.36 1.81
C GLY A 138 -16.20 -0.98 1.89
N MET A 139 -16.05 -2.08 2.63
CA MET A 139 -14.79 -2.82 2.74
C MET A 139 -14.28 -3.31 1.40
N ILE A 140 -15.14 -3.91 0.57
CA ILE A 140 -14.74 -4.42 -0.76
C ILE A 140 -14.23 -3.30 -1.66
N LEU A 141 -14.96 -2.17 -1.70
CA LEU A 141 -14.55 -1.02 -2.50
C LEU A 141 -13.22 -0.43 -2.02
N LEU A 142 -13.08 -0.32 -0.70
CA LEU A 142 -11.87 0.19 -0.07
C LEU A 142 -10.66 -0.72 -0.34
N TRP A 143 -10.81 -2.03 -0.12
CA TRP A 143 -9.75 -3.00 -0.39
C TRP A 143 -9.35 -3.00 -1.87
N THR A 144 -10.33 -2.98 -2.78
CA THR A 144 -10.06 -3.05 -4.23
C THR A 144 -9.55 -1.73 -4.79
N ILE A 145 -10.35 -0.67 -4.74
CA ILE A 145 -10.02 0.63 -5.34
C ILE A 145 -8.94 1.31 -4.50
N GLY A 146 -9.11 1.35 -3.18
CA GLY A 146 -8.13 1.94 -2.26
C GLY A 146 -6.78 1.23 -2.34
N GLY A 147 -6.77 -0.11 -2.25
CA GLY A 147 -5.54 -0.89 -2.39
C GLY A 147 -4.86 -0.74 -3.75
N THR A 148 -5.63 -0.61 -4.83
CA THR A 148 -5.08 -0.32 -6.17
C THR A 148 -4.46 1.06 -6.23
N LEU A 149 -5.17 2.11 -5.80
CA LEU A 149 -4.67 3.49 -5.77
C LEU A 149 -3.41 3.61 -4.90
N HIS A 150 -3.38 2.91 -3.77
CA HIS A 150 -2.25 2.85 -2.86
C HIS A 150 -1.02 2.27 -3.55
N ALA A 151 -1.15 1.11 -4.17
CA ALA A 151 -0.06 0.51 -4.92
C ALA A 151 0.40 1.42 -6.07
N PHE A 152 -0.51 2.12 -6.78
CA PHE A 152 -0.13 3.11 -7.80
C PHE A 152 0.68 4.28 -7.23
N PHE A 153 0.27 4.82 -6.08
CA PHE A 153 1.00 5.88 -5.39
C PHE A 153 2.43 5.43 -5.05
N ASP A 154 2.59 4.24 -4.46
CA ASP A 154 3.90 3.69 -4.09
C ASP A 154 4.80 3.52 -5.32
N GLN A 155 4.24 3.00 -6.40
CA GLN A 155 4.96 2.83 -7.66
C GLN A 155 5.38 4.19 -8.25
N THR A 156 4.54 5.21 -8.13
CA THR A 156 4.77 6.56 -8.67
C THR A 156 5.83 7.32 -7.87
N ILE A 157 5.71 7.36 -6.54
CA ILE A 157 6.69 8.02 -5.67
C ILE A 157 8.07 7.43 -5.90
N TRP A 158 8.17 6.10 -5.94
CA TRP A 158 9.44 5.48 -6.21
C TRP A 158 10.00 5.90 -7.58
N LEU A 159 9.19 5.97 -8.64
CA LEU A 159 9.66 6.36 -9.98
C LEU A 159 10.19 7.79 -10.01
N ILE A 160 9.50 8.71 -9.33
CA ILE A 160 9.95 10.09 -9.16
C ILE A 160 11.32 10.08 -8.48
N THR A 161 11.47 9.29 -7.42
CA THR A 161 12.64 9.36 -6.53
C THR A 161 13.92 8.76 -7.08
N THR A 162 13.81 7.73 -7.92
CA THR A 162 14.98 7.11 -8.52
C THR A 162 15.55 7.93 -9.66
N CYS A 163 14.81 8.91 -10.20
CA CYS A 163 15.13 9.67 -11.42
C CYS A 163 15.93 8.81 -12.40
N ALA A 164 15.28 7.83 -13.03
CA ALA A 164 16.02 6.85 -13.81
C ALA A 164 16.88 7.48 -14.93
N CYS A 165 16.48 8.65 -15.45
CA CYS A 165 17.24 9.40 -16.45
C CYS A 165 18.56 9.98 -15.91
N CYS A 166 18.66 10.25 -14.61
CA CYS A 166 19.77 10.94 -13.96
C CYS A 166 20.90 9.99 -13.48
N LEU A 167 20.79 8.68 -13.76
CA LEU A 167 21.68 7.68 -13.19
C LEU A 167 22.96 7.48 -14.01
N PRO A 168 24.02 6.91 -13.40
CA PRO A 168 25.22 6.54 -14.12
C PRO A 168 24.94 5.66 -15.34
N GLY A 169 25.46 6.04 -16.50
CA GLY A 169 25.24 5.36 -17.78
C GLY A 169 23.97 5.74 -18.53
N GLN A 170 23.23 6.75 -18.07
CA GLN A 170 22.02 7.27 -18.74
C GLN A 170 22.24 8.63 -19.39
N ALA A 171 21.31 9.04 -20.26
CA ALA A 171 21.45 10.24 -21.09
C ALA A 171 21.64 11.54 -20.29
N LEU A 172 21.16 11.60 -19.04
CA LEU A 172 21.25 12.78 -18.17
C LEU A 172 22.12 12.53 -16.93
N GLU A 173 23.11 11.63 -17.00
CA GLU A 173 24.05 11.35 -15.90
C GLU A 173 24.71 12.63 -15.33
N CYS A 174 24.99 13.62 -16.19
CA CYS A 174 25.62 14.89 -15.78
C CYS A 174 24.67 15.83 -15.00
N CYS A 175 23.36 15.57 -15.00
CA CYS A 175 22.36 16.45 -14.40
C CYS A 175 22.15 16.17 -12.91
N LEU A 176 23.18 16.39 -12.10
CA LEU A 176 23.12 16.25 -10.63
C LEU A 176 21.99 17.08 -10.00
N PHE A 177 21.69 18.25 -10.59
CA PHE A 177 20.60 19.13 -10.15
C PHE A 177 19.22 18.46 -10.25
N ALA A 178 18.96 17.71 -11.33
CA ALA A 178 17.69 17.00 -11.52
C ALA A 178 17.47 15.90 -10.47
N ARG A 179 18.56 15.21 -10.07
CA ARG A 179 18.51 14.22 -8.98
C ARG A 179 18.17 14.86 -7.63
N GLN A 180 18.67 16.06 -7.36
CA GLN A 180 18.32 16.78 -6.14
C GLN A 180 16.85 17.25 -6.17
N TYR A 181 16.40 17.77 -7.31
CA TYR A 181 15.02 18.21 -7.48
C TYR A 181 14.00 17.08 -7.29
N THR A 182 14.25 15.91 -7.87
CA THR A 182 13.36 14.74 -7.70
C THR A 182 13.27 14.25 -6.25
N ARG A 183 14.37 14.30 -5.50
CA ARG A 183 14.36 14.02 -4.05
C ARG A 183 13.51 15.03 -3.29
N ILE A 184 13.65 16.32 -3.58
CA ILE A 184 12.84 17.37 -2.96
C ILE A 184 11.36 17.19 -3.32
N LEU A 185 11.05 16.93 -4.59
CA LEU A 185 9.69 16.70 -5.06
C LEU A 185 9.01 15.55 -4.31
N ALA A 186 9.74 14.46 -4.08
CA ALA A 186 9.23 13.33 -3.32
C ALA A 186 8.98 13.68 -1.84
N VAL A 187 9.86 14.44 -1.21
CA VAL A 187 9.65 14.93 0.17
C VAL A 187 8.41 15.82 0.22
N VAL A 188 8.27 16.75 -0.72
CA VAL A 188 7.08 17.63 -0.82
C VAL A 188 5.80 16.81 -1.01
N ALA A 189 5.83 15.79 -1.88
CA ALA A 189 4.70 14.90 -2.08
C ALA A 189 4.30 14.17 -0.77
N VAL A 190 5.27 13.61 -0.04
CA VAL A 190 5.01 12.94 1.25
C VAL A 190 4.43 13.91 2.29
N VAL A 191 4.99 15.12 2.40
CA VAL A 191 4.49 16.15 3.33
C VAL A 191 3.07 16.56 2.96
N PHE A 192 2.80 16.80 1.67
CA PHE A 192 1.48 17.13 1.18
C PHE A 192 0.46 16.03 1.47
N THR A 193 0.79 14.78 1.15
CA THR A 193 -0.06 13.63 1.46
C THR A 193 -0.33 13.50 2.96
N THR A 194 0.67 13.75 3.82
CA THR A 194 0.49 13.74 5.27
C THR A 194 -0.49 14.83 5.72
N ALA A 195 -0.39 16.03 5.15
CA ALA A 195 -1.32 17.12 5.45
C ALA A 195 -2.76 16.78 5.00
N VAL A 196 -2.93 16.20 3.82
CA VAL A 196 -4.23 15.73 3.31
C VAL A 196 -4.80 14.62 4.20
N ALA A 197 -3.98 13.64 4.60
CA ALA A 197 -4.40 12.57 5.51
C ALA A 197 -4.88 13.12 6.86
N THR A 198 -4.10 14.05 7.43
CA THR A 198 -4.45 14.72 8.70
C THR A 198 -5.77 15.48 8.56
N LEU A 199 -5.96 16.24 7.48
CA LEU A 199 -7.21 16.94 7.21
C LEU A 199 -8.38 15.96 7.08
N ALA A 200 -8.21 14.86 6.34
CA ALA A 200 -9.26 13.86 6.13
C ALA A 200 -9.68 13.19 7.46
N VAL A 201 -8.71 12.85 8.32
CA VAL A 201 -8.98 12.33 9.66
C VAL A 201 -9.70 13.35 10.53
N LEU A 202 -9.29 14.62 10.51
CA LEU A 202 -9.95 15.68 11.28
C LEU A 202 -11.39 15.92 10.79
N LEU A 203 -11.61 15.91 9.47
CA LEU A 203 -12.95 16.02 8.89
C LEU A 203 -13.82 14.84 9.32
N ARG A 204 -13.30 13.62 9.24
CA ARG A 204 -13.99 12.42 9.73
C ARG A 204 -14.40 12.58 11.20
N ALA A 205 -13.44 12.91 12.06
CA ALA A 205 -13.70 13.09 13.48
C ALA A 205 -14.75 14.19 13.75
N SER A 206 -14.72 15.29 12.99
CA SER A 206 -15.68 16.40 13.14
C SER A 206 -17.10 16.04 12.72
N VAL A 207 -17.26 15.12 11.76
CA VAL A 207 -18.57 14.63 11.30
C VAL A 207 -19.12 13.62 12.31
N GLU A 208 -18.28 12.71 12.82
CA GLU A 208 -18.65 11.75 13.85
C GLU A 208 -19.08 12.45 15.15
N GLU A 209 -18.47 13.57 15.53
CA GLU A 209 -18.87 14.36 16.71
C GLU A 209 -20.25 15.03 16.56
N GLN A 210 -20.67 15.38 15.34
CA GLN A 210 -21.96 16.06 15.10
C GLN A 210 -23.15 15.10 15.02
N ALA A 211 -22.91 13.79 14.93
CA ALA A 211 -23.99 12.81 14.92
C ALA A 211 -24.74 12.91 16.27
N PRO A 212 -26.03 13.32 16.28
CA PRO A 212 -26.76 13.49 17.52
C PRO A 212 -26.88 12.14 18.21
N THR A 213 -26.18 11.97 19.33
CA THR A 213 -26.49 10.91 20.29
C THR A 213 -27.93 11.17 20.74
N ASN A 214 -28.87 10.36 20.26
CA ASN A 214 -30.28 10.36 20.69
C ASN A 214 -30.45 9.91 22.15
N SER A 215 -29.47 10.15 23.02
CA SER A 215 -29.56 9.94 24.46
C SER A 215 -30.19 11.15 25.12
N SER A 216 -31.50 11.29 24.94
CA SER A 216 -32.37 11.98 25.89
C SER A 216 -32.51 11.15 27.17
N ASP A 217 -31.40 10.79 27.82
CA ASP A 217 -31.38 10.05 29.09
C ASP A 217 -30.92 10.97 30.20
N THR A 218 -31.90 11.54 30.89
CA THR A 218 -31.73 12.25 32.15
C THR A 218 -31.62 11.25 33.29
N ASN A 219 -30.52 10.51 33.34
CA ASN A 219 -30.37 9.46 34.35
C ASN A 219 -29.72 9.98 35.63
N THR A 220 -30.43 9.73 36.73
CA THR A 220 -30.13 10.11 38.11
C THR A 220 -28.86 9.44 38.64
N VAL A 221 -28.19 10.13 39.58
CA VAL A 221 -26.90 9.77 40.23
C VAL A 221 -26.84 8.34 40.82
N GLU A 222 -27.98 7.70 41.06
CA GLU A 222 -28.07 6.36 41.66
C GLU A 222 -27.71 5.22 40.67
N GLU A 223 -27.81 5.45 39.36
CA GLU A 223 -27.49 4.45 38.33
C GLU A 223 -25.98 4.26 38.13
N TRP A 224 -25.16 5.26 38.49
CA TRP A 224 -23.70 5.22 38.38
C TRP A 224 -23.03 4.18 39.30
N TYR A 225 -23.66 3.80 40.42
CA TYR A 225 -23.05 2.91 41.40
C TYR A 225 -23.21 1.42 41.05
N TYR A 226 -24.31 1.04 40.37
CA TYR A 226 -24.51 -0.34 39.87
C TYR A 226 -23.79 -0.60 38.54
N GLN A 227 -23.56 0.43 37.72
CA GLN A 227 -22.85 0.33 36.45
C GLN A 227 -21.33 0.08 36.60
N GLY A 228 -20.75 0.29 37.78
CA GLY A 228 -19.29 0.23 38.00
C GLY A 228 -18.64 -1.15 37.79
N SER A 229 -19.38 -2.25 37.98
CA SER A 229 -18.85 -3.62 37.78
C SER A 229 -19.09 -4.16 36.36
N GLN A 230 -20.19 -3.79 35.69
CA GLN A 230 -20.39 -4.05 34.26
C GLN A 230 -19.54 -3.15 33.36
N ARG A 231 -19.12 -1.98 33.86
CA ARG A 231 -18.16 -1.11 33.17
C ARG A 231 -16.80 -1.75 32.95
N ILE A 232 -16.33 -2.72 33.73
CA ILE A 232 -15.01 -3.34 33.39
C ILE A 232 -15.13 -4.19 32.11
N GLY A 233 -16.26 -4.88 31.90
CA GLY A 233 -16.57 -5.57 30.64
C GLY A 233 -16.90 -4.60 29.50
N GLN A 234 -17.72 -3.57 29.75
CA GLN A 234 -18.11 -2.56 28.75
C GLN A 234 -16.99 -1.56 28.42
N ILE A 235 -16.07 -1.24 29.32
CA ILE A 235 -14.85 -0.47 29.04
C ILE A 235 -13.98 -1.28 28.07
N THR A 236 -13.94 -2.61 28.22
CA THR A 236 -13.24 -3.47 27.28
C THR A 236 -13.92 -3.43 25.89
N GLN A 237 -15.25 -3.52 25.82
CA GLN A 237 -15.99 -3.50 24.55
C GLN A 237 -16.01 -2.11 23.86
N GLN A 238 -16.21 -1.01 24.61
CA GLN A 238 -16.06 0.36 24.10
C GLN A 238 -14.61 0.68 23.71
N SER A 239 -13.62 0.09 24.38
CA SER A 239 -12.22 0.25 23.96
C SER A 239 -11.97 -0.45 22.62
N ILE A 240 -12.55 -1.64 22.39
CA ILE A 240 -12.35 -2.38 21.14
C ILE A 240 -13.02 -1.66 19.96
N SER A 241 -14.22 -1.11 20.13
CA SER A 241 -14.88 -0.32 19.08
C SER A 241 -14.10 0.95 18.73
N ALA A 242 -13.43 1.58 19.70
CA ALA A 242 -12.53 2.70 19.44
C ALA A 242 -11.31 2.34 18.55
N TYR A 243 -10.97 1.05 18.46
CA TYR A 243 -9.91 0.54 17.57
C TYR A 243 -10.44 -0.01 16.24
N ASP A 244 -11.75 -0.07 16.00
CA ASP A 244 -12.34 -0.68 14.81
C ASP A 244 -11.85 0.01 13.52
N PHE A 245 -11.75 1.35 13.55
CA PHE A 245 -11.14 2.12 12.47
C PHE A 245 -9.67 1.71 12.22
N LEU A 246 -8.87 1.59 13.28
CA LEU A 246 -7.46 1.22 13.18
C LEU A 246 -7.27 -0.21 12.67
N LEU A 247 -8.15 -1.14 13.06
CA LEU A 247 -8.15 -2.52 12.56
C LEU A 247 -8.57 -2.58 11.09
N THR A 248 -9.60 -1.85 10.70
CA THR A 248 -10.06 -1.75 9.31
C THR A 248 -8.96 -1.16 8.43
N TYR A 249 -8.38 -0.04 8.85
CA TYR A 249 -7.27 0.59 8.17
C TYR A 249 -6.02 -0.31 8.12
N GLY A 250 -5.70 -0.99 9.21
CA GLY A 250 -4.58 -1.94 9.26
C GLY A 250 -4.79 -3.13 8.31
N THR A 251 -6.01 -3.62 8.21
CA THR A 251 -6.38 -4.69 7.27
C THR A 251 -6.26 -4.22 5.82
N GLU A 252 -6.77 -3.02 5.51
CA GLU A 252 -6.60 -2.39 4.20
C GLU A 252 -5.12 -2.25 3.86
N LEU A 253 -4.31 -1.69 4.76
CA LEU A 253 -2.88 -1.51 4.57
C LEU A 253 -2.16 -2.84 4.30
N CYS A 254 -2.52 -3.89 5.04
CA CYS A 254 -2.02 -5.24 4.81
C CYS A 254 -2.40 -5.77 3.42
N LEU A 255 -3.66 -5.62 3.00
CA LEU A 255 -4.10 -6.04 1.66
C LEU A 255 -3.39 -5.24 0.57
N SER A 256 -3.27 -3.92 0.73
CA SER A 256 -2.54 -3.04 -0.17
C SER A 256 -1.11 -3.51 -0.40
N TYR A 257 -0.38 -3.79 0.69
CA TYR A 257 1.02 -4.20 0.61
C TYR A 257 1.20 -5.65 0.17
N PHE A 258 0.44 -6.59 0.70
CA PHE A 258 0.73 -8.01 0.49
C PHE A 258 -0.10 -8.65 -0.62
N VAL A 259 -1.14 -8.00 -1.10
CA VAL A 259 -1.99 -8.50 -2.20
C VAL A 259 -1.91 -7.57 -3.40
N TYR A 260 -2.37 -6.33 -3.29
CA TYR A 260 -2.49 -5.43 -4.45
C TYR A 260 -1.14 -5.02 -5.01
N TYR A 261 -0.16 -4.69 -4.15
CA TYR A 261 1.16 -4.29 -4.62
C TYR A 261 1.87 -5.41 -5.39
N PRO A 262 1.96 -6.68 -4.91
CA PRO A 262 2.50 -7.78 -5.69
C PRO A 262 1.72 -8.07 -6.97
N LEU A 263 0.39 -7.95 -6.96
CA LEU A 263 -0.43 -8.14 -8.17
C LEU A 263 -0.10 -7.10 -9.24
N LEU A 264 -0.12 -5.81 -8.89
CA LEU A 264 0.24 -4.71 -9.79
C LEU A 264 1.70 -4.79 -10.24
N GLY A 265 2.61 -5.09 -9.33
CA GLY A 265 4.02 -5.31 -9.63
C GLY A 265 4.21 -6.46 -10.62
N THR A 266 3.48 -7.56 -10.46
CA THR A 266 3.52 -8.70 -11.39
C THR A 266 2.93 -8.35 -12.75
N LEU A 267 1.87 -7.55 -12.77
CA LEU A 267 1.25 -7.05 -13.99
C LEU A 267 2.22 -6.15 -14.76
N PHE A 268 2.95 -5.25 -14.10
CA PHE A 268 4.03 -4.48 -14.73
C PHE A 268 5.21 -5.37 -15.15
N PHE A 269 5.63 -6.31 -14.31
CA PHE A 269 6.72 -7.24 -14.57
C PHE A 269 6.47 -8.11 -15.81
N SER A 270 5.25 -8.64 -15.93
CA SER A 270 4.85 -9.46 -17.07
C SER A 270 4.81 -8.66 -18.38
N GLY A 271 4.61 -7.35 -18.30
CA GLY A 271 4.44 -6.49 -19.46
C GLY A 271 3.11 -6.68 -20.19
N ILE A 272 2.12 -7.33 -19.57
CA ILE A 272 0.85 -7.66 -20.23
C ILE A 272 0.08 -6.42 -20.72
N LEU A 273 0.24 -5.27 -20.05
CA LEU A 273 -0.33 -3.99 -20.48
C LEU A 273 0.46 -3.34 -21.62
N GLY A 274 1.73 -3.68 -21.75
CA GLY A 274 2.57 -3.27 -22.86
C GLY A 274 2.28 -4.17 -24.05
N CYS A 275 1.28 -3.85 -24.85
CA CYS A 275 1.12 -4.40 -26.21
C CYS A 275 2.25 -3.91 -27.14
N TYR A 276 3.52 -4.14 -26.74
CA TYR A 276 4.80 -3.87 -27.39
C TYR A 276 5.11 -2.43 -27.84
N ARG A 277 4.20 -1.46 -27.64
CA ARG A 277 4.34 -0.08 -28.13
C ARG A 277 4.74 0.95 -27.08
N ILE A 278 4.41 0.74 -25.81
CA ILE A 278 4.71 1.72 -24.75
C ILE A 278 5.94 1.22 -23.97
N PRO A 279 7.11 1.86 -24.14
CA PRO A 279 8.37 1.39 -23.54
C PRO A 279 8.35 1.41 -22.01
N VAL A 280 7.45 2.18 -21.39
CA VAL A 280 7.28 2.27 -19.93
C VAL A 280 6.50 1.06 -19.36
N LEU A 281 5.80 0.29 -20.20
CA LEU A 281 4.91 -0.81 -19.78
C LEU A 281 5.33 -2.19 -20.30
N GLY A 282 6.52 -2.30 -20.92
CA GLY A 282 6.93 -3.50 -21.68
C GLY A 282 7.32 -4.72 -20.84
N GLY A 283 7.53 -4.57 -19.53
CA GLY A 283 7.91 -5.68 -18.65
C GLY A 283 9.22 -6.40 -19.03
N ARG A 284 9.44 -7.57 -18.43
CA ARG A 284 10.59 -8.46 -18.69
C ARG A 284 10.75 -8.88 -20.15
N PRO A 285 9.71 -9.32 -20.87
CA PRO A 285 9.88 -9.80 -22.24
C PRO A 285 10.44 -8.72 -23.17
N TYR A 286 10.00 -7.47 -23.00
CA TYR A 286 10.51 -6.34 -23.78
C TYR A 286 11.99 -6.06 -23.49
N GLU A 287 12.40 -6.10 -22.22
CA GLU A 287 13.80 -5.86 -21.83
C GLU A 287 14.75 -6.91 -22.39
N ILE A 288 14.39 -8.19 -22.31
CA ILE A 288 15.18 -9.29 -22.88
C ILE A 288 15.36 -9.10 -24.38
N GLN A 289 14.27 -8.81 -25.12
CA GLN A 289 14.36 -8.54 -26.56
C GLN A 289 15.22 -7.33 -26.87
N GLN A 290 15.16 -6.27 -26.06
CA GLN A 290 15.99 -5.09 -26.24
C GLN A 290 17.48 -5.41 -26.02
N GLU A 291 17.80 -6.21 -25.00
CA GLU A 291 19.17 -6.66 -24.74
C GLU A 291 19.70 -7.57 -25.86
N GLU A 292 18.90 -8.53 -26.33
CA GLU A 292 19.25 -9.39 -27.48
C GLU A 292 19.56 -8.57 -28.73
N ARG A 293 18.70 -7.59 -29.06
CA ARG A 293 18.93 -6.67 -30.19
C ARG A 293 20.22 -5.87 -30.03
N ARG A 294 20.55 -5.43 -28.80
CA ARG A 294 21.81 -4.73 -28.51
C ARG A 294 23.02 -5.66 -28.69
N LYS A 295 22.94 -6.91 -28.21
CA LYS A 295 23.99 -7.94 -28.40
C LYS A 295 24.23 -8.23 -29.88
N GLN A 296 23.17 -8.43 -30.67
CA GLN A 296 23.26 -8.65 -32.12
C GLN A 296 23.92 -7.46 -32.84
N ARG A 297 23.55 -6.22 -32.50
CA ARG A 297 24.17 -5.02 -33.09
C ARG A 297 25.67 -4.92 -32.79
N ARG A 298 26.08 -5.24 -31.55
CA ARG A 298 27.51 -5.27 -31.16
C ARG A 298 28.29 -6.32 -31.94
N GLN A 299 27.74 -7.53 -32.07
CA GLN A 299 28.36 -8.61 -32.86
C GLN A 299 28.52 -8.20 -34.34
N ASN A 300 27.50 -7.59 -34.93
CA ASN A 300 27.55 -7.12 -36.32
C ASN A 300 28.54 -5.97 -36.51
N SER A 301 28.65 -5.06 -35.54
CA SER A 301 29.66 -4.00 -35.54
C SER A 301 31.08 -4.57 -35.54
N TRP A 302 31.35 -5.55 -34.69
CA TRP A 302 32.67 -6.17 -34.56
C TRP A 302 33.07 -6.96 -35.82
N ARG A 303 32.11 -7.65 -36.46
CA ARG A 303 32.33 -8.32 -37.75
C ARG A 303 32.62 -7.37 -38.91
N ARG A 304 32.22 -6.09 -38.82
CA ARG A 304 32.51 -5.08 -39.84
C ARG A 304 33.86 -4.38 -39.61
N SER A 305 34.37 -4.41 -38.39
CA SER A 305 35.66 -3.80 -38.03
C SER A 305 36.85 -4.77 -38.09
N SER A 306 36.57 -6.07 -38.30
CA SER A 306 37.58 -7.12 -38.46
C SER A 306 37.76 -7.44 -39.94
#